data_AF-E0WRR4-F1
#
_entry.id   AF-E0WRR4-F1
#
_cell.length_a   1.000
_cell.length_b   1.000
_cell.length_c   1.000
_cell.angle_alpha   90.00
_cell.angle_beta   90.00
_cell.angle_gamma   90.00
#
_symmetry.space_group_name_H-M   'P 1'
#
loop_
_entity.id
_entity.type
_entity.pdbx_description
1 polymer ?
#
loop_
_entity_poly.entity_id
_entity_poly.type
_entity_poly.pdbx_seq_one_letter_code
_entity_poly.pdbx_strand_id
1 'polypeptide(L)'
;MKTEQLLTVLTTQIEALSEKIEPLGNISTQQARFDQVLFNNHGTRLRDYLLEVRKNLAQLKQVVAEQHQQQVAFLAEKLVAQVAALQRELATQVLRKK
;
A
#
# COMPACT_ATOMS: atom_id res chain seq x y z
N MET A 1 -1.59 -20.02 10.58
CA MET A 1 -2.16 -19.25 11.71
C MET A 1 -1.68 -17.79 11.76
N LYS A 2 -0.46 -17.44 12.22
CA LYS A 2 -0.05 -16.02 12.33
C LYS A 2 0.04 -15.27 10.98
N THR A 3 0.59 -15.92 9.96
CA THR A 3 0.81 -15.30 8.64
C THR A 3 -0.50 -15.07 7.87
N GLU A 4 -1.43 -16.02 7.96
CA GLU A 4 -2.75 -15.91 7.31
C GLU A 4 -3.60 -14.80 7.91
N GLN A 5 -3.61 -14.68 9.24
CA GLN A 5 -4.28 -13.58 9.92
C GLN A 5 -3.70 -12.22 9.53
N LEU A 6 -2.36 -12.11 9.48
CA LEU A 6 -1.69 -10.89 9.04
C LEU A 6 -2.05 -10.55 7.58
N LEU A 7 -2.15 -11.57 6.72
CA LEU A 7 -2.48 -11.40 5.32
C LEU A 7 -3.94 -10.95 5.12
N THR A 8 -4.88 -11.50 5.89
CA THR A 8 -6.27 -11.03 5.92
C THR A 8 -6.35 -9.57 6.37
N VAL A 9 -5.67 -9.22 7.47
CA VAL A 9 -5.66 -7.86 8.02
C VAL A 9 -5.06 -6.85 7.03
N LEU A 10 -3.96 -7.20 6.36
CA LEU A 10 -3.37 -6.38 5.30
C LEU A 10 -4.32 -6.21 4.12
N THR A 11 -4.98 -7.28 3.68
CA THR A 11 -5.94 -7.23 2.57
C THR A 11 -7.08 -6.28 2.89
N THR A 12 -7.71 -6.41 4.06
CA THR A 12 -8.82 -5.54 4.48
C THR A 12 -8.39 -4.07 4.60
N GLN A 13 -7.20 -3.80 5.14
CA GLN A 13 -6.68 -2.43 5.22
C GLN A 13 -6.43 -1.82 3.83
N ILE A 14 -5.88 -2.60 2.90
CA ILE A 14 -5.62 -2.17 1.53
C ILE A 14 -6.92 -1.92 0.77
N GLU A 15 -7.95 -2.75 0.97
CA GLU A 15 -9.28 -2.53 0.39
C GLU A 15 -9.93 -1.26 0.94
N ALA A 16 -9.97 -1.08 2.27
CA ALA A 16 -10.50 0.13 2.89
C ALA A 16 -9.73 1.39 2.46
N LEU A 17 -8.41 1.29 2.25
CA LEU A 17 -7.60 2.35 1.67
C LEU A 17 -7.97 2.61 0.20
N SER A 18 -8.21 1.56 -0.58
CA SER A 18 -8.59 1.67 -1.99
C SER A 18 -9.85 2.49 -2.16
N GLU A 19 -10.88 2.20 -1.36
CA GLU A 19 -12.17 2.92 -1.40
C GLU A 19 -12.02 4.40 -1.05
N LYS A 20 -11.12 4.73 -0.10
CA LYS A 20 -10.81 6.12 0.25
C LYS A 20 -9.97 6.83 -0.82
N ILE A 21 -9.10 6.08 -1.49
CA ILE A 21 -8.24 6.60 -2.56
C ILE A 21 -9.04 6.76 -3.85
N GLU A 22 -10.02 5.94 -4.17
CA GLU A 22 -10.84 6.06 -5.40
C GLU A 22 -11.33 7.49 -5.69
N PRO A 23 -12.02 8.19 -4.77
CA PRO A 23 -12.48 9.56 -5.01
C PRO A 23 -11.35 10.60 -5.05
N LEU A 24 -10.17 10.27 -4.51
CA LEU A 24 -9.00 11.15 -4.44
C LEU A 24 -7.94 10.80 -5.50
N GLY A 25 -8.08 9.66 -6.18
CA GLY A 25 -7.05 9.05 -7.03
C GLY A 25 -6.85 9.76 -8.35
N ASN A 26 -7.80 10.60 -8.74
CA ASN A 26 -7.70 11.54 -9.86
C ASN A 26 -7.03 12.87 -9.47
N ILE A 27 -6.82 13.14 -8.18
CA ILE A 27 -6.09 14.32 -7.73
C ILE A 27 -4.61 14.02 -7.98
N SER A 28 -4.08 14.56 -9.08
CA SER A 28 -2.65 14.52 -9.35
C SER A 28 -1.93 15.32 -8.26
N THR A 29 -1.06 14.66 -7.50
CA THR A 29 -0.16 15.39 -6.60
C THR A 29 0.94 16.01 -7.45
N GLN A 30 1.24 17.30 -7.23
CA GLN A 30 2.23 18.03 -8.04
C GLN A 30 3.66 17.44 -7.96
N GLN A 31 3.93 16.62 -6.94
CA GLN A 31 5.19 15.93 -6.72
C GLN A 31 4.95 14.49 -6.27
N ALA A 32 5.93 13.61 -6.48
CA ALA A 32 5.97 12.30 -5.85
C ALA A 32 5.89 12.47 -4.33
N ARG A 33 4.85 11.91 -3.71
CA ARG A 33 4.62 12.06 -2.26
C ARG A 33 5.34 11.00 -1.44
N PHE A 34 5.76 9.92 -2.08
CA PHE A 34 6.43 8.82 -1.43
C PHE A 34 7.86 8.66 -1.91
N ASP A 35 8.71 8.19 -1.00
CA ASP A 35 10.10 7.86 -1.30
C ASP A 35 10.21 6.69 -2.28
N GLN A 36 11.19 6.78 -3.18
CA GLN A 36 11.49 5.73 -4.17
C GLN A 36 11.95 4.41 -3.52
N VAL A 37 12.39 4.47 -2.27
CA VAL A 37 12.75 3.28 -1.48
C VAL A 37 11.51 2.46 -1.12
N LEU A 38 10.37 3.13 -0.95
CA LEU A 38 9.08 2.50 -0.59
C LEU A 38 8.26 2.11 -1.81
N PHE A 39 8.24 2.97 -2.83
CA PHE A 39 7.50 2.73 -4.07
C PHE A 39 8.44 2.81 -5.26
N ASN A 40 8.45 1.75 -6.06
CA ASN A 40 9.26 1.74 -7.28
C ASN A 40 8.58 2.52 -8.42
N ASN A 41 7.34 2.95 -8.20
CA ASN A 41 6.56 3.73 -9.16
C ASN A 41 6.83 5.24 -9.03
N HIS A 42 7.07 5.89 -10.17
CA HIS A 42 7.23 7.35 -10.29
C HIS A 42 5.90 8.08 -10.51
N GLY A 43 4.77 7.38 -10.37
CA GLY A 43 3.44 7.92 -10.58
C GLY A 43 3.15 9.10 -9.65
N THR A 44 2.60 10.19 -10.21
CA THR A 44 2.14 11.36 -9.45
C THR A 44 0.70 11.21 -8.97
N ARG A 45 0.13 10.00 -9.04
CA ARG A 45 -1.26 9.70 -8.69
C ARG A 45 -1.31 8.61 -7.64
N LEU A 46 -2.18 8.80 -6.63
CA LEU A 46 -2.40 7.81 -5.57
C LEU A 46 -2.84 6.44 -6.10
N ARG A 47 -3.56 6.41 -7.23
CA ARG A 47 -3.99 5.16 -7.87
C ARG A 47 -2.81 4.28 -8.33
N ASP A 48 -1.72 4.89 -8.78
CA ASP A 48 -0.59 4.18 -9.35
C ASP A 48 0.22 3.49 -8.23
N TYR A 49 0.29 4.13 -7.06
CA TYR A 49 0.80 3.53 -5.83
C TYR A 49 -0.11 2.42 -5.29
N LEU A 50 -1.44 2.59 -5.35
CA LEU A 50 -2.39 1.55 -4.94
C LEU A 50 -2.26 0.28 -5.80
N LEU A 51 -2.05 0.43 -7.11
CA LEU A 51 -1.80 -0.70 -8.01
C LEU A 51 -0.53 -1.46 -7.62
N GLU A 52 0.55 -0.75 -7.25
CA GLU A 52 1.79 -1.38 -6.79
C GLU A 52 1.57 -2.16 -5.48
N VAL A 53 0.86 -1.58 -4.51
CA VAL A 53 0.52 -2.25 -3.24
C VAL A 53 -0.30 -3.51 -3.48
N ARG A 54 -1.29 -3.46 -4.38
CA ARG A 54 -2.11 -4.63 -4.74
C ARG A 54 -1.27 -5.74 -5.39
N LYS A 55 -0.32 -5.38 -6.25
CA LYS A 55 0.63 -6.34 -6.85
C LYS A 55 1.53 -6.97 -5.77
N ASN A 56 2.07 -6.17 -4.87
CA ASN A 56 2.90 -6.66 -3.75
C ASN A 56 2.11 -7.59 -2.82
N LEU A 57 0.83 -7.30 -2.57
CA LEU A 57 -0.05 -8.17 -1.77
C LEU A 57 -0.31 -9.52 -2.46
N ALA A 58 -0.55 -9.51 -3.78
CA ALA A 58 -0.70 -10.74 -4.55
C ALA A 58 0.58 -11.58 -4.54
N GLN A 59 1.75 -10.92 -4.66
CA GLN A 59 3.04 -11.57 -4.54
C GLN A 59 3.25 -12.14 -3.12
N LEU A 60 2.94 -11.38 -2.07
CA LEU A 60 3.01 -11.86 -0.68
C LEU A 60 2.17 -13.14 -0.50
N LYS A 61 0.96 -13.21 -1.06
CA LYS A 61 0.12 -14.42 -1.02
C LYS A 61 0.82 -15.64 -1.63
N GLN A 62 1.48 -15.47 -2.77
CA GLN A 62 2.22 -16.55 -3.42
C GLN A 62 3.44 -16.98 -2.59
N VAL A 63 4.23 -16.03 -2.13
CA VAL A 63 5.46 -16.27 -1.36
C VAL A 63 5.15 -16.91 0.00
N VAL A 64 4.00 -16.57 0.62
CA VAL A 64 3.49 -17.24 1.82
C VAL A 64 3.12 -18.70 1.52
N ALA A 65 2.48 -18.97 0.38
CA ALA A 65 2.15 -20.33 -0.04
C ALA A 65 3.40 -21.18 -0.33
N GLU A 66 4.45 -20.55 -0.86
CA GLU A 66 5.76 -21.17 -1.11
C GLU A 66 6.64 -21.30 0.16
N GLN A 67 6.14 -20.88 1.33
CA GLN A 67 6.83 -20.93 2.63
C GLN A 67 8.18 -20.18 2.68
N HIS A 68 8.40 -19.18 1.82
CA HIS A 68 9.61 -18.37 1.80
C HIS A 68 9.62 -17.30 2.91
N GLN A 69 9.84 -17.72 4.16
CA GLN A 69 9.71 -16.87 5.36
C GLN A 69 10.47 -15.54 5.30
N GLN A 70 11.69 -15.51 4.75
CA GLN A 70 12.48 -14.29 4.61
C GLN A 70 11.82 -13.28 3.65
N GLN A 71 11.32 -13.75 2.51
CA GLN A 71 10.62 -12.89 1.55
C GLN A 71 9.26 -12.45 2.07
N VAL A 72 8.56 -13.31 2.81
CA VAL A 72 7.29 -12.96 3.48
C VAL A 72 7.50 -11.80 4.45
N ALA A 73 8.52 -11.88 5.32
CA ALA A 73 8.80 -10.81 6.28
C ALA A 73 9.10 -9.49 5.57
N PHE A 74 10.00 -9.53 4.58
CA PHE A 74 10.38 -8.34 3.80
C PHE A 74 9.19 -7.70 3.07
N LEU A 75 8.37 -8.51 2.38
CA LEU A 75 7.19 -8.01 1.66
C LEU A 75 6.11 -7.50 2.62
N ALA A 76 5.90 -8.17 3.76
CA ALA A 76 4.95 -7.73 4.77
C ALA A 76 5.36 -6.39 5.38
N GLU A 77 6.63 -6.23 5.77
CA GLU A 77 7.17 -4.96 6.28
C GLU A 77 7.03 -3.84 5.25
N LYS A 78 7.39 -4.12 3.98
CA LYS A 78 7.23 -3.16 2.89
C LYS A 78 5.76 -2.77 2.71
N LEU A 79 4.83 -3.73 2.71
CA LEU A 79 3.40 -3.47 2.58
C LEU A 79 2.85 -2.63 3.73
N VAL A 80 3.22 -2.94 4.97
CA VAL A 80 2.83 -2.16 6.15
C VAL A 80 3.31 -0.72 6.02
N ALA A 81 4.56 -0.51 5.60
CA ALA A 81 5.12 0.82 5.44
C ALA A 81 4.45 1.59 4.29
N GLN A 82 4.14 0.93 3.16
CA GLN A 82 3.37 1.50 2.05
C GLN A 82 1.94 1.90 2.47
N VAL A 83 1.24 1.02 3.19
CA VAL A 83 -0.11 1.26 3.75
C VAL A 83 -0.10 2.44 4.73
N ALA A 84 0.85 2.47 5.65
CA ALA A 84 1.00 3.56 6.62
C ALA A 84 1.29 4.90 5.94
N ALA A 85 2.14 4.90 4.91
CA ALA A 85 2.44 6.09 4.13
C ALA A 85 1.17 6.61 3.41
N LEU A 86 0.42 5.72 2.75
CA LEU A 86 -0.85 6.07 2.10
C LEU A 86 -1.89 6.62 3.08
N GLN A 87 -2.03 6.00 4.26
CA GLN A 87 -2.93 6.49 5.32
C GLN A 87 -2.52 7.89 5.80
N ARG A 88 -1.21 8.13 5.97
CA ARG A 88 -0.70 9.43 6.42
C ARG A 88 -0.92 10.52 5.38
N GLU A 89 -0.72 10.23 4.11
CA GLU A 89 -0.99 11.18 3.01
C GLU A 89 -2.49 11.49 2.92
N LEU A 90 -3.37 10.48 3.04
CA LEU A 90 -4.82 10.69 3.10
C LEU A 90 -5.22 11.60 4.25
N ALA A 91 -4.72 11.33 5.47
CA ALA A 91 -4.99 12.16 6.64
C ALA A 91 -4.52 13.62 6.44
N THR A 92 -3.37 13.80 5.79
CA THR A 92 -2.82 15.13 5.48
C THR A 92 -3.64 15.86 4.42
N GLN A 93 -4.18 15.16 3.42
CA GLN A 93 -5.07 15.77 2.42
C GLN A 93 -6.41 16.21 3.00
N VAL A 94 -6.97 15.44 3.95
CA VAL A 94 -8.19 15.83 4.67
C VAL A 94 -7.96 17.13 5.46
N LEU A 95 -6.80 17.28 6.10
CA LEU A 95 -6.42 18.50 6.81
C LEU A 95 -6.25 19.70 5.88
N ARG A 96 -5.72 19.51 4.68
CA ARG A 96 -5.49 20.60 3.71
C ARG A 96 -6.77 21.10 3.04
N LYS A 97 -7.86 20.30 3.06
CA LYS A 97 -9.17 20.70 2.51
C LYS A 97 -10.05 21.46 3.52
N LYS A 98 -9.60 21.66 4.76
CA LYS A 98 -10.34 22.36 5.82
C LYS A 98 -9.78 23.76 6.04
#